data_AF-C5B1T3-F1
#
_entry.id   AF-C5B1T3-F1
#
_cell.length_a   1.000
_cell.length_b   1.000
_cell.length_c   1.000
_cell.angle_alpha   90.00
_cell.angle_beta   90.00
_cell.angle_gamma   90.00
#
_symmetry.space_group_name_H-M   'P 1'
#
loop_
_entity.id
_entity.type
_entity.pdbx_description
1 polymer ?
#
loop_
_entity_poly.entity_id
_entity_poly.type
_entity_poly.pdbx_seq_one_letter_code
_entity_poly.pdbx_strand_id
1 'polypeptide(L)'
;MKLRVAGEDAELNSAMKLPSLAAAGTSPTSATAASDIGRFVSEASAEKAPGMRLPLGSMQVLTAYQRDAWERTILFWDTLRARADNLLEHERLGLPPLLDFRSETILDARTFERPANYALLRIVAAEAAEADCCVDEAKPPVIVIDPRAGHGPGIGGFKRESEVGMALKEGHTVYFVIFFPEPCRNQTLADVLYALRRFVEAVAQRHPGKAPVLYGNCQAGWAVTLLSADCRGLVGPAVLNGSPLSYWAGEAGVNPMRISAAFTGGAWIAHLLADLGGGRFDGAWLVQNFENLKPEAVWEKYANLYVQVDSERERFLSFERWWNGFYFLGREEILAIVENLFIGNQLEQGLFRICAGCHADLRRIRNPLVIFASYGDNITPPHQALGWIPVVYRDTADLKAAGQRIVYLTNPHVGHLGIFVSAGVARFEHRAILESLGDLEVLEPGLYELKIDNPTGDPDCRKPHYAVRFEPREVEAVRFAYRRAPFEQVKAVSDTAEAFYSAFVSPWVRAFTNPWTVEATKWLHPMRTSRYLLSASFSPWMHGLAATADIVRAQRRSLPDDHPALAEERAYLALTTSLLEAARKWRDRAQEDLFSRLYGGKT
;
A
#
# COMPACT_ATOMS: atom_id res chain seq x y z
N MET A 1 -23.11 -35.66 22.58
CA MET A 1 -22.85 -36.54 21.44
C MET A 1 -21.97 -35.75 20.48
N LYS A 2 -20.70 -36.15 20.37
CA LYS A 2 -19.65 -35.45 19.62
C LYS A 2 -19.87 -35.64 18.11
N LEU A 3 -19.76 -34.56 17.33
CA LEU A 3 -19.42 -34.62 15.92
C LEU A 3 -18.30 -33.60 15.68
N ARG A 4 -17.09 -34.16 15.51
CA ARG A 4 -15.89 -33.49 15.01
C ARG A 4 -16.13 -33.12 13.55
N VAL A 5 -15.93 -31.85 13.20
CA VAL A 5 -15.57 -31.45 11.84
C VAL A 5 -14.07 -31.19 11.91
N ALA A 6 -13.30 -31.95 11.14
CA ALA A 6 -11.86 -31.89 11.06
C ALA A 6 -11.47 -31.72 9.60
N GLY A 7 -10.59 -30.75 9.33
CA GLY A 7 -9.77 -30.69 8.12
C GLY A 7 -10.21 -29.65 7.08
N GLU A 8 -9.78 -28.40 7.23
CA GLU A 8 -9.78 -27.39 6.15
C GLU A 8 -8.50 -26.51 6.11
N ASP A 9 -7.45 -26.84 6.88
CA ASP A 9 -6.31 -25.92 7.09
C ASP A 9 -4.97 -26.33 6.43
N ALA A 10 -4.98 -27.26 5.45
CA ALA A 10 -3.73 -27.78 4.86
C ALA A 10 -3.45 -27.38 3.40
N GLU A 11 -4.35 -26.65 2.71
CA GLU A 11 -4.17 -26.28 1.28
C GLU A 11 -3.73 -24.82 1.04
N LEU A 12 -3.49 -24.05 2.08
CA LEU A 12 -3.16 -22.61 1.97
C LEU A 12 -1.68 -22.29 1.68
N ASN A 13 -0.81 -23.29 1.46
CA ASN A 13 0.65 -23.05 1.29
C ASN A 13 1.33 -23.84 0.16
N SER A 14 0.60 -24.41 -0.80
CA SER A 14 1.22 -25.17 -1.89
C SER A 14 0.48 -25.03 -3.22
N ALA A 15 0.70 -23.92 -3.92
CA ALA A 15 0.58 -23.89 -5.37
C ALA A 15 1.61 -22.94 -5.98
N MET A 16 2.47 -23.51 -6.83
CA MET A 16 3.52 -22.88 -7.66
C MET A 16 4.81 -22.43 -6.97
N LYS A 17 5.62 -23.41 -6.52
CA LYS A 17 7.08 -23.31 -6.59
C LYS A 17 7.54 -23.85 -7.95
N LEU A 18 8.16 -23.01 -8.78
CA LEU A 18 8.99 -23.44 -9.91
C LEU A 18 10.49 -23.32 -9.51
N PRO A 19 11.36 -24.25 -9.90
CA PRO A 19 12.75 -24.28 -9.46
C PRO A 19 13.58 -23.14 -10.07
N SER A 20 14.37 -22.45 -9.24
CA SER A 20 15.31 -21.42 -9.68
C SER A 20 16.52 -22.04 -10.37
N LEU A 21 16.82 -21.64 -11.61
CA LEU A 21 18.11 -21.88 -12.25
C LEU A 21 19.09 -20.76 -11.87
N ALA A 22 20.28 -21.16 -11.41
CA ALA A 22 21.34 -20.29 -10.93
C ALA A 22 21.91 -19.39 -12.03
N ALA A 23 22.12 -18.11 -11.71
CA ALA A 23 22.79 -17.15 -12.59
C ALA A 23 24.31 -17.17 -12.35
N ALA A 24 25.07 -17.57 -13.37
CA ALA A 24 26.50 -17.28 -13.46
C ALA A 24 26.71 -16.03 -14.31
N GLY A 25 27.51 -15.08 -13.79
CA GLY A 25 27.70 -13.77 -14.40
C GLY A 25 28.61 -13.75 -15.63
N THR A 26 28.38 -12.79 -16.51
CA THR A 26 29.37 -11.88 -17.13
C THR A 26 28.64 -10.88 -18.04
N SER A 27 29.10 -9.64 -18.05
CA SER A 27 28.49 -8.50 -18.75
C SER A 27 28.89 -8.45 -20.25
N PRO A 28 27.98 -8.06 -21.16
CA PRO A 28 28.38 -7.50 -22.46
C PRO A 28 27.85 -6.08 -22.71
N THR A 29 28.55 -5.37 -23.58
CA THR A 29 28.42 -3.94 -23.93
C THR A 29 27.32 -3.62 -24.94
N SER A 30 26.93 -2.34 -24.99
CA SER A 30 25.70 -1.75 -25.54
C SER A 30 25.32 -2.02 -27.01
N ALA A 31 26.12 -2.72 -27.80
CA ALA A 31 25.79 -3.07 -29.20
C ALA A 31 25.15 -4.47 -29.35
N THR A 32 25.23 -5.35 -28.33
CA THR A 32 24.60 -6.69 -28.34
C THR A 32 23.14 -6.70 -27.88
N ALA A 33 22.64 -5.61 -27.30
CA ALA A 33 21.32 -5.56 -26.66
C ALA A 33 20.12 -5.61 -27.62
N ALA A 34 20.26 -5.09 -28.85
CA ALA A 34 19.21 -5.21 -29.88
C ALA A 34 19.15 -6.64 -30.46
N SER A 35 20.30 -7.31 -30.57
CA SER A 35 20.34 -8.75 -30.91
C SER A 35 19.82 -9.62 -29.77
N ASP A 36 19.94 -9.16 -28.51
CA ASP A 36 19.41 -9.88 -27.36
C ASP A 36 17.88 -9.81 -27.27
N ILE A 37 17.21 -8.76 -27.78
CA ILE A 37 15.74 -8.74 -27.95
C ILE A 37 15.31 -9.73 -29.03
N GLY A 38 15.99 -9.72 -30.18
CA GLY A 38 15.74 -10.71 -31.23
C GLY A 38 15.99 -12.13 -30.75
N ARG A 39 16.99 -12.32 -29.87
CA ARG A 39 17.38 -13.61 -29.31
C ARG A 39 16.53 -14.05 -28.13
N PHE A 40 16.04 -13.16 -27.24
CA PHE A 40 15.08 -13.50 -26.18
C PHE A 40 13.68 -13.69 -26.73
N VAL A 41 13.25 -12.88 -27.70
CA VAL A 41 11.99 -13.13 -28.43
C VAL A 41 12.11 -14.41 -29.23
N SER A 42 13.28 -14.71 -29.81
CA SER A 42 13.57 -16.00 -30.45
C SER A 42 13.69 -17.15 -29.46
N GLU A 43 14.25 -16.99 -28.27
CA GLU A 43 14.45 -18.05 -27.26
C GLU A 43 13.15 -18.30 -26.49
N ALA A 44 12.35 -17.28 -26.20
CA ALA A 44 10.97 -17.40 -25.72
C ALA A 44 9.98 -17.84 -26.82
N SER A 45 10.35 -17.71 -28.10
CA SER A 45 9.65 -18.35 -29.21
C SER A 45 10.20 -19.75 -29.54
N ALA A 46 11.40 -20.11 -29.08
CA ALA A 46 12.08 -21.38 -29.35
C ALA A 46 11.92 -22.40 -28.21
N GLU A 47 11.75 -21.96 -26.96
CA GLU A 47 10.81 -22.65 -26.08
C GLU A 47 9.47 -22.55 -26.79
N LYS A 48 8.96 -23.70 -27.26
CA LYS A 48 7.65 -23.78 -27.90
C LYS A 48 6.69 -22.88 -27.13
N ALA A 49 6.33 -21.73 -27.70
CA ALA A 49 5.07 -21.12 -27.37
C ALA A 49 4.07 -22.28 -27.42
N PRO A 50 3.30 -22.56 -26.35
CA PRO A 50 2.23 -23.51 -26.44
C PRO A 50 1.24 -22.87 -27.40
N GLY A 51 1.48 -23.01 -28.70
CA GLY A 51 0.46 -22.80 -29.71
C GLY A 51 -0.66 -23.68 -29.23
N MET A 52 -1.81 -23.06 -28.94
CA MET A 52 -2.97 -23.67 -28.31
C MET A 52 -3.30 -24.98 -29.03
N ARG A 53 -2.65 -26.06 -28.59
CA ARG A 53 -2.90 -27.41 -29.03
C ARG A 53 -3.93 -27.86 -28.03
N LEU A 54 -5.15 -27.35 -28.22
CA LEU A 54 -6.32 -28.03 -27.70
C LEU A 54 -6.07 -29.50 -28.01
N PRO A 55 -6.00 -30.38 -26.99
CA PRO A 55 -5.97 -31.79 -27.29
C PRO A 55 -7.19 -31.98 -28.18
N LEU A 56 -6.96 -32.48 -29.39
CA LEU A 56 -8.00 -32.90 -30.33
C LEU A 56 -8.72 -34.13 -29.73
N GLY A 57 -9.15 -34.03 -28.48
CA GLY A 57 -10.18 -34.85 -27.90
C GLY A 57 -11.46 -34.64 -28.69
N SER A 58 -12.37 -35.59 -28.55
CA SER A 58 -13.67 -35.58 -29.20
C SER A 58 -14.33 -34.19 -29.15
N MET A 59 -15.13 -33.83 -30.16
CA MET A 59 -15.88 -32.56 -30.18
C MET A 59 -16.61 -32.24 -28.88
N GLN A 60 -16.97 -33.27 -28.10
CA GLN A 60 -17.57 -33.13 -26.78
C GLN A 60 -16.69 -32.36 -25.78
N VAL A 61 -15.37 -32.61 -25.76
CA VAL A 61 -14.41 -31.91 -24.89
C VAL A 61 -14.33 -30.43 -25.25
N LEU A 62 -14.26 -30.13 -26.55
CA LEU A 62 -14.20 -28.76 -27.05
C LEU A 62 -15.49 -27.99 -26.76
N THR A 63 -16.65 -28.60 -27.02
CA THR A 63 -17.96 -27.98 -26.75
C THR A 63 -18.18 -27.76 -25.26
N ALA A 64 -17.74 -28.69 -24.40
CA ALA A 64 -17.86 -28.54 -22.94
C ALA A 64 -16.99 -27.40 -22.42
N TYR A 65 -15.74 -27.29 -22.89
CA TYR A 65 -14.86 -26.17 -22.56
C TYR A 65 -15.40 -24.83 -23.08
N GLN A 66 -15.88 -24.77 -24.33
CA GLN A 66 -16.48 -23.55 -24.87
C GLN A 66 -17.66 -23.09 -24.01
N ARG A 67 -18.58 -24.00 -23.65
CA ARG A 67 -19.70 -23.66 -22.76
C ARG A 67 -19.19 -23.10 -21.43
N ASP A 68 -18.27 -23.80 -20.77
CA ASP A 68 -17.70 -23.39 -19.48
C ASP A 68 -17.01 -22.02 -19.56
N ALA A 69 -16.20 -21.78 -20.60
CA ALA A 69 -15.55 -20.49 -20.85
C ALA A 69 -16.57 -19.36 -21.06
N TRP A 70 -17.64 -19.61 -21.81
CA TRP A 70 -18.75 -18.66 -22.01
C TRP A 70 -19.48 -18.35 -20.70
N GLU A 71 -19.81 -19.37 -19.91
CA GLU A 71 -20.42 -19.21 -18.58
C GLU A 71 -19.52 -18.36 -17.67
N ARG A 72 -18.22 -18.68 -17.59
CA ARG A 72 -17.25 -17.89 -16.81
C ARG A 72 -17.14 -16.44 -17.29
N THR A 73 -17.13 -16.21 -18.60
CA THR A 73 -17.09 -14.86 -19.17
C THR A 73 -18.31 -14.04 -18.75
N ILE A 74 -19.51 -14.62 -18.79
CA ILE A 74 -20.75 -13.94 -18.35
C ILE A 74 -20.65 -13.56 -16.86
N LEU A 75 -20.23 -14.51 -16.01
CA LEU A 75 -20.08 -14.28 -14.57
C LEU A 75 -18.98 -13.28 -14.22
N PHE A 76 -17.88 -13.29 -14.98
CA PHE A 76 -16.79 -12.33 -14.86
C PHE A 76 -17.28 -10.92 -15.13
N TRP A 77 -17.95 -10.71 -16.28
CA TRP A 77 -18.48 -9.39 -16.63
C TRP A 77 -19.58 -8.94 -15.67
N ASP A 78 -20.44 -9.84 -15.18
CA ASP A 78 -21.42 -9.46 -14.16
C ASP A 78 -20.74 -9.06 -12.83
N THR A 79 -19.65 -9.72 -12.46
CA THR A 79 -18.86 -9.31 -11.28
C THR A 79 -18.25 -7.92 -11.49
N LEU A 80 -17.75 -7.62 -12.69
CA LEU A 80 -17.23 -6.29 -13.03
C LEU A 80 -18.32 -5.20 -13.05
N ARG A 81 -19.54 -5.55 -13.47
CA ARG A 81 -20.74 -4.69 -13.37
C ARG A 81 -21.10 -4.44 -11.91
N ALA A 82 -21.20 -5.49 -11.09
CA ALA A 82 -21.51 -5.37 -9.67
C ALA A 82 -20.47 -4.51 -8.93
N ARG A 83 -19.18 -4.62 -9.30
CA ARG A 83 -18.12 -3.73 -8.81
C ARG A 83 -18.36 -2.26 -9.17
N ALA A 84 -18.86 -1.98 -10.37
CA ALA A 84 -19.20 -0.62 -10.79
C ALA A 84 -20.42 -0.07 -10.04
N ASP A 85 -21.45 -0.89 -9.85
CA ASP A 85 -22.66 -0.52 -9.11
C ASP A 85 -22.35 -0.28 -7.62
N ASN A 86 -21.50 -1.14 -7.01
CA ASN A 86 -21.02 -0.97 -5.64
C ASN A 86 -20.24 0.34 -5.47
N LEU A 87 -19.40 0.71 -6.45
CA LEU A 87 -18.66 1.97 -6.44
C LEU A 87 -19.61 3.17 -6.48
N LEU A 88 -20.61 3.16 -7.37
CA LEU A 88 -21.61 4.24 -7.47
C LEU A 88 -22.42 4.37 -6.18
N GLU A 89 -22.85 3.25 -5.59
CA GLU A 89 -23.58 3.27 -4.32
C GLU A 89 -22.70 3.79 -3.18
N HIS A 90 -21.44 3.36 -3.12
CA HIS A 90 -20.50 3.84 -2.10
C HIS A 90 -20.26 5.35 -2.21
N GLU A 91 -20.14 5.89 -3.43
CA GLU A 91 -20.09 7.34 -3.66
C GLU A 91 -21.40 8.05 -3.30
N ARG A 92 -22.56 7.47 -3.63
CA ARG A 92 -23.87 8.03 -3.29
C ARG A 92 -24.08 8.13 -1.78
N LEU A 93 -23.54 7.19 -1.02
CA LEU A 93 -23.53 7.19 0.45
C LEU A 93 -22.48 8.15 1.04
N GLY A 94 -21.72 8.86 0.22
CA GLY A 94 -20.70 9.83 0.65
C GLY A 94 -19.37 9.20 1.03
N LEU A 95 -19.04 8.02 0.49
CA LEU A 95 -17.81 7.27 0.76
C LEU A 95 -17.57 7.07 2.27
N PRO A 96 -18.48 6.37 2.99
CA PRO A 96 -18.24 6.01 4.38
C PRO A 96 -16.98 5.14 4.52
N PRO A 97 -16.22 5.26 5.63
CA PRO A 97 -15.07 4.39 5.92
C PRO A 97 -15.46 2.91 5.89
N LEU A 98 -14.55 2.07 5.38
CA LEU A 98 -14.78 0.63 5.27
C LEU A 98 -14.12 -0.10 6.43
N LEU A 99 -14.68 0.06 7.61
CA LEU A 99 -14.27 -0.66 8.82
C LEU A 99 -15.24 -1.81 9.11
N ASP A 100 -14.70 -2.99 9.42
CA ASP A 100 -15.48 -4.17 9.84
C ASP A 100 -15.89 -4.11 11.33
N PHE A 101 -15.68 -2.94 11.96
CA PHE A 101 -15.82 -2.71 13.39
C PHE A 101 -16.78 -1.55 13.66
N ARG A 102 -17.60 -1.69 14.69
CA ARG A 102 -18.47 -0.58 15.14
C ARG A 102 -17.62 0.41 15.92
N SER A 103 -17.79 1.69 15.60
CA SER A 103 -16.99 2.76 16.16
C SER A 103 -17.81 3.98 16.54
N GLU A 104 -17.35 4.72 17.54
CA GLU A 104 -17.88 6.04 17.91
C GLU A 104 -16.87 7.15 17.54
N THR A 105 -17.36 8.29 17.05
CA THR A 105 -16.51 9.45 16.79
C THR A 105 -16.20 10.17 18.09
N ILE A 106 -14.92 10.28 18.43
CA ILE A 106 -14.43 10.95 19.64
C ILE A 106 -14.10 12.41 19.35
N LEU A 107 -13.45 12.69 18.22
CA LEU A 107 -13.08 14.03 17.78
C LEU A 107 -13.21 14.15 16.27
N ASP A 108 -13.76 15.27 15.81
CA ASP A 108 -13.81 15.64 14.39
C ASP A 108 -12.96 16.90 14.18
N ALA A 109 -11.83 16.76 13.49
CA ALA A 109 -10.88 17.84 13.29
C ALA A 109 -11.38 18.91 12.32
N ARG A 110 -12.49 18.68 11.59
CA ARG A 110 -13.12 19.72 10.75
C ARG A 110 -13.70 20.85 11.59
N THR A 111 -13.96 20.58 12.87
CA THR A 111 -14.50 21.54 13.85
C THR A 111 -13.40 22.25 14.66
N PHE A 112 -12.12 21.94 14.41
CA PHE A 112 -11.02 22.58 15.11
C PHE A 112 -10.76 24.00 14.60
N GLU A 113 -10.06 24.81 15.40
CA GLU A 113 -9.60 26.16 14.99
C GLU A 113 -8.77 26.10 13.70
N ARG A 114 -7.99 25.03 13.54
CA ARG A 114 -7.29 24.67 12.30
C ARG A 114 -7.94 23.43 11.72
N PRO A 115 -8.90 23.57 10.80
CA PRO A 115 -9.67 22.44 10.30
C PRO A 115 -8.80 21.47 9.49
N ALA A 116 -8.94 20.19 9.79
CA ALA A 116 -8.42 19.12 8.95
C ALA A 116 -9.52 18.08 8.75
N ASN A 117 -9.56 17.44 7.58
CA ASN A 117 -10.57 16.45 7.23
C ASN A 117 -10.34 15.08 7.90
N TYR A 118 -9.85 15.06 9.14
CA TYR A 118 -9.58 13.84 9.90
C TYR A 118 -10.53 13.72 11.09
N ALA A 119 -10.80 12.49 11.52
CA ALA A 119 -11.54 12.22 12.75
C ALA A 119 -10.91 11.05 13.52
N LEU A 120 -11.00 11.13 14.84
CA LEU A 120 -10.61 10.07 15.75
C LEU A 120 -11.84 9.26 16.11
N LEU A 121 -11.77 7.96 15.87
CA LEU A 121 -12.78 6.99 16.26
C LEU A 121 -12.28 6.14 17.43
N ARG A 122 -13.17 5.70 18.31
CA ARG A 122 -12.94 4.59 19.25
C ARG A 122 -13.68 3.37 18.75
N ILE A 123 -13.00 2.22 18.74
CA ILE A 123 -13.64 0.95 18.39
C ILE A 123 -14.40 0.44 19.62
N VAL A 124 -15.70 0.20 19.47
CA VAL A 124 -16.60 -0.17 20.57
C VAL A 124 -17.14 -1.59 20.47
N ALA A 125 -17.14 -2.21 19.28
CA ALA A 125 -17.53 -3.61 19.13
C ALA A 125 -16.93 -4.26 17.89
N ALA A 126 -16.77 -5.58 17.96
CA ALA A 126 -16.51 -6.45 16.83
C ALA A 126 -17.65 -7.49 16.75
N GLU A 127 -18.46 -7.46 15.69
CA GLU A 127 -19.73 -8.21 15.58
C GLU A 127 -20.73 -7.90 16.72
N ALA A 128 -21.28 -8.95 17.37
CA ALA A 128 -22.21 -8.89 18.49
C ALA A 128 -21.50 -8.84 19.85
N ALA A 129 -20.17 -8.89 19.88
CA ALA A 129 -19.37 -8.78 21.09
C ALA A 129 -18.91 -7.33 21.30
N GLU A 130 -19.25 -6.76 22.46
CA GLU A 130 -18.76 -5.45 22.88
C GLU A 130 -17.24 -5.49 23.06
N ALA A 131 -16.51 -4.52 22.53
CA ALA A 131 -15.05 -4.49 22.60
C ALA A 131 -14.57 -4.45 24.07
N ASP A 132 -15.32 -3.78 24.94
CA ASP A 132 -15.01 -3.66 26.37
C ASP A 132 -14.94 -5.02 27.10
N CYS A 133 -15.55 -6.10 26.56
CA CYS A 133 -15.41 -7.43 27.18
C CYS A 133 -14.05 -8.09 26.91
N CYS A 134 -13.27 -7.56 25.96
CA CYS A 134 -11.98 -8.10 25.54
C CYS A 134 -10.80 -7.18 25.88
N VAL A 135 -11.03 -5.99 26.45
CA VAL A 135 -9.98 -4.99 26.71
C VAL A 135 -9.43 -5.11 28.14
N ASP A 136 -8.11 -4.96 28.27
CA ASP A 136 -7.38 -4.85 29.52
C ASP A 136 -6.93 -3.39 29.71
N GLU A 137 -7.51 -2.70 30.69
CA GLU A 137 -7.17 -1.30 31.03
C GLU A 137 -5.72 -1.11 31.47
N ALA A 138 -5.02 -2.19 31.86
CA ALA A 138 -3.60 -2.12 32.19
C ALA A 138 -2.71 -2.00 30.94
N LYS A 139 -3.22 -2.32 29.74
CA LYS A 139 -2.48 -2.24 28.48
C LYS A 139 -2.56 -0.84 27.87
N PRO A 140 -1.50 -0.39 27.16
CA PRO A 140 -1.53 0.90 26.48
C PRO A 140 -2.58 0.90 25.34
N PRO A 141 -3.30 2.01 25.12
CA PRO A 141 -4.20 2.12 23.99
C PRO A 141 -3.41 2.14 22.67
N VAL A 142 -3.99 1.57 21.61
CA VAL A 142 -3.41 1.56 20.26
C VAL A 142 -4.20 2.52 19.37
N ILE A 143 -3.50 3.39 18.65
CA ILE A 143 -4.08 4.28 17.64
C ILE A 143 -3.59 3.83 16.26
N VAL A 144 -4.49 3.24 15.46
CA VAL A 144 -4.20 2.85 14.08
C VAL A 144 -4.50 4.03 13.15
N ILE A 145 -3.55 4.37 12.28
CA ILE A 145 -3.62 5.49 11.35
C ILE A 145 -3.36 4.97 9.94
N ASP A 146 -4.37 5.09 9.10
CA ASP A 146 -4.33 4.61 7.72
C ASP A 146 -3.63 5.58 6.76
N PRO A 147 -3.04 5.06 5.67
CA PRO A 147 -2.39 5.89 4.68
C PRO A 147 -3.42 6.65 3.85
N ARG A 148 -3.15 7.93 3.59
CA ARG A 148 -3.90 8.73 2.62
C ARG A 148 -3.28 8.62 1.22
N ALA A 149 -3.11 7.39 0.75
CA ALA A 149 -2.46 7.08 -0.54
C ALA A 149 -3.44 7.13 -1.73
N GLY A 150 -4.41 8.07 -1.71
CA GLY A 150 -5.46 8.24 -2.72
C GLY A 150 -6.72 7.38 -2.52
N HIS A 151 -6.63 6.33 -1.70
CA HIS A 151 -7.78 5.52 -1.26
C HIS A 151 -8.45 6.11 -0.01
N GLY A 152 -9.65 5.63 0.30
CA GLY A 152 -10.33 5.89 1.57
C GLY A 152 -9.72 5.15 2.77
N PRO A 153 -10.06 5.58 4.00
CA PRO A 153 -9.64 4.90 5.21
C PRO A 153 -10.43 3.60 5.42
N GLY A 154 -9.84 2.70 6.20
CA GLY A 154 -10.40 1.43 6.63
C GLY A 154 -9.46 0.23 6.44
N ILE A 155 -8.33 0.38 5.75
CA ILE A 155 -7.47 -0.75 5.37
C ILE A 155 -6.90 -1.50 6.58
N GLY A 156 -6.48 -0.78 7.63
CA GLY A 156 -6.01 -1.38 8.90
C GLY A 156 -7.10 -2.05 9.74
N GLY A 157 -8.36 -1.94 9.33
CA GLY A 157 -9.54 -2.54 9.99
C GLY A 157 -10.55 -3.14 9.02
N PHE A 158 -10.15 -3.44 7.78
CA PHE A 158 -11.05 -3.84 6.69
C PHE A 158 -11.58 -5.26 6.85
N LYS A 159 -10.88 -6.07 7.66
CA LYS A 159 -11.24 -7.45 8.03
C LYS A 159 -10.99 -7.64 9.52
N ARG A 160 -11.55 -8.70 10.10
CA ARG A 160 -11.24 -9.12 11.47
C ARG A 160 -9.78 -9.49 11.69
N GLU A 161 -9.13 -10.04 10.67
CA GLU A 161 -7.72 -10.38 10.67
C GLU A 161 -6.92 -9.20 10.14
N SER A 162 -6.88 -8.16 10.96
CA SER A 162 -6.25 -6.87 10.68
C SER A 162 -5.56 -6.35 11.93
N GLU A 163 -4.85 -5.23 11.82
CA GLU A 163 -4.17 -4.58 12.93
C GLU A 163 -5.16 -4.19 14.06
N VAL A 164 -6.33 -3.64 13.70
CA VAL A 164 -7.41 -3.35 14.66
C VAL A 164 -7.87 -4.62 15.36
N GLY A 165 -8.12 -5.67 14.59
CA GLY A 165 -8.59 -6.94 15.14
C GLY A 165 -7.56 -7.62 16.03
N MET A 166 -6.27 -7.57 15.68
CA MET A 166 -5.20 -8.13 16.51
C MET A 166 -4.99 -7.32 17.79
N ALA A 167 -5.02 -5.99 17.71
CA ALA A 167 -4.92 -5.14 18.89
C ALA A 167 -6.06 -5.39 19.89
N LEU A 168 -7.30 -5.56 19.40
CA LEU A 168 -8.43 -5.95 20.25
C LEU A 168 -8.27 -7.35 20.83
N LYS A 169 -7.83 -8.34 20.02
CA LYS A 169 -7.59 -9.72 20.50
C LYS A 169 -6.50 -9.80 21.56
N GLU A 170 -5.52 -8.91 21.49
CA GLU A 170 -4.47 -8.76 22.50
C GLU A 170 -4.88 -7.84 23.65
N GLY A 171 -6.14 -7.40 23.71
CA GLY A 171 -6.71 -6.68 24.84
C GLY A 171 -6.33 -5.22 24.95
N HIS A 172 -5.89 -4.58 23.87
CA HIS A 172 -5.68 -3.14 23.84
C HIS A 172 -6.99 -2.38 23.60
N THR A 173 -7.17 -1.22 24.23
CA THR A 173 -8.18 -0.26 23.75
C THR A 173 -7.75 0.26 22.39
N VAL A 174 -8.61 0.16 21.37
CA VAL A 174 -8.26 0.56 20.00
C VAL A 174 -8.99 1.83 19.57
N TYR A 175 -8.20 2.77 19.06
CA TYR A 175 -8.66 3.95 18.35
C TYR A 175 -8.22 3.87 16.89
N PHE A 176 -8.99 4.50 16.03
CA PHE A 176 -8.74 4.52 14.60
C PHE A 176 -8.86 5.94 14.06
N VAL A 177 -7.87 6.38 13.30
CA VAL A 177 -7.90 7.69 12.65
C VAL A 177 -8.41 7.51 11.23
N ILE A 178 -9.55 8.13 10.93
CA ILE A 178 -10.10 8.23 9.58
C ILE A 178 -9.84 9.61 8.98
N PHE A 179 -10.05 9.71 7.67
CA PHE A 179 -10.15 10.97 6.96
C PHE A 179 -11.36 10.97 6.01
N PHE A 180 -11.96 12.14 5.79
CA PHE A 180 -13.13 12.31 4.93
C PHE A 180 -12.73 12.47 3.45
N PRO A 181 -13.64 12.20 2.49
CA PRO A 181 -13.35 12.28 1.06
C PRO A 181 -12.80 13.62 0.57
N GLU A 182 -13.33 14.71 1.13
CA GLU A 182 -12.98 16.06 0.74
C GLU A 182 -12.03 16.69 1.79
N PRO A 183 -10.91 17.30 1.37
CA PRO A 183 -10.06 18.06 2.28
C PRO A 183 -10.79 19.32 2.78
N CYS A 184 -10.41 19.80 3.97
CA CYS A 184 -10.82 21.14 4.38
C CYS A 184 -10.18 22.19 3.46
N ARG A 185 -10.86 23.33 3.29
CA ARG A 185 -10.37 24.42 2.44
C ARG A 185 -9.01 24.92 2.95
N ASN A 186 -8.02 25.00 2.06
CA ASN A 186 -6.65 25.43 2.35
C ASN A 186 -5.94 24.58 3.43
N GLN A 187 -6.41 23.35 3.66
CA GLN A 187 -5.78 22.43 4.61
C GLN A 187 -4.32 22.18 4.24
N THR A 188 -3.42 22.46 5.17
CA THR A 188 -1.99 22.16 5.01
C THR A 188 -1.62 20.86 5.71
N LEU A 189 -0.44 20.32 5.38
CA LEU A 189 0.11 19.18 6.11
C LEU A 189 0.36 19.50 7.60
N ALA A 190 0.68 20.75 7.93
CA ALA A 190 0.84 21.17 9.32
C ALA A 190 -0.49 21.13 10.11
N ASP A 191 -1.62 21.44 9.46
CA ASP A 191 -2.95 21.34 10.08
C ASP A 191 -3.32 19.87 10.33
N VAL A 192 -2.95 18.96 9.42
CA VAL A 192 -3.10 17.51 9.61
C VAL A 192 -2.28 17.04 10.81
N LEU A 193 -0.99 17.41 10.89
CA LEU A 193 -0.15 17.05 12.04
C LEU A 193 -0.69 17.62 13.35
N TYR A 194 -1.22 18.84 13.34
CA TYR A 194 -1.87 19.44 14.51
C TYR A 194 -3.12 18.66 14.94
N ALA A 195 -3.95 18.22 13.99
CA ALA A 195 -5.11 17.39 14.27
C ALA A 195 -4.71 16.04 14.87
N LEU A 196 -3.74 15.34 14.27
CA LEU A 196 -3.23 14.07 14.77
C LEU A 196 -2.64 14.22 16.18
N ARG A 197 -1.89 15.28 16.45
CA ARG A 197 -1.37 15.58 17.78
C ARG A 197 -2.49 15.68 18.82
N ARG A 198 -3.55 16.43 18.51
CA ARG A 198 -4.71 16.57 19.41
C ARG A 198 -5.43 15.25 19.63
N PHE A 199 -5.45 14.35 18.64
CA PHE A 199 -6.01 13.01 18.81
C PHE A 199 -5.18 12.19 19.80
N VAL A 200 -3.85 12.19 19.65
CA VAL A 200 -2.96 11.48 20.60
C VAL A 200 -3.11 12.02 22.02
N GLU A 201 -3.16 13.35 22.18
CA GLU A 201 -3.40 13.99 23.48
C GLU A 201 -4.76 13.59 24.09
N ALA A 202 -5.82 13.54 23.28
CA ALA A 202 -7.15 13.15 23.72
C ALA A 202 -7.24 11.68 24.13
N VAL A 203 -6.49 10.79 23.47
CA VAL A 203 -6.37 9.38 23.88
C VAL A 203 -5.56 9.26 25.15
N ALA A 204 -4.40 9.93 25.24
CA ALA A 204 -3.56 9.91 26.44
C ALA A 204 -4.32 10.42 27.70
N GLN A 205 -5.17 11.44 27.55
CA GLN A 205 -6.03 11.94 28.63
C GLN A 205 -7.08 10.92 29.08
N ARG A 206 -7.58 10.07 28.18
CA ARG A 206 -8.55 9.00 28.48
C ARG A 206 -7.91 7.78 29.10
N HIS A 207 -6.60 7.63 28.99
CA HIS A 207 -5.82 6.50 29.50
C HIS A 207 -4.64 6.97 30.37
N PRO A 208 -4.90 7.51 31.58
CA PRO A 208 -3.85 8.06 32.44
C PRO A 208 -2.74 7.05 32.76
N GLY A 209 -1.49 7.46 32.59
CA GLY A 209 -0.33 6.61 32.86
C GLY A 209 -0.03 5.56 31.79
N LYS A 210 -0.77 5.55 30.68
CA LYS A 210 -0.60 4.61 29.57
C LYS A 210 -0.36 5.38 28.28
N ALA A 211 0.90 5.45 27.86
CA ALA A 211 1.26 6.17 26.64
C ALA A 211 0.67 5.45 25.41
N PRO A 212 -0.04 6.15 24.50
CA PRO A 212 -0.63 5.50 23.34
C PRO A 212 0.42 4.96 22.37
N VAL A 213 0.23 3.73 21.90
CA VAL A 213 1.01 3.14 20.80
C VAL A 213 0.46 3.67 19.49
N LEU A 214 1.33 4.21 18.64
CA LEU A 214 0.94 4.70 17.32
C LEU A 214 1.27 3.68 16.24
N TYR A 215 0.26 3.25 15.49
CA TYR A 215 0.39 2.32 14.39
C TYR A 215 0.19 3.08 13.08
N GLY A 216 1.27 3.39 12.37
CA GLY A 216 1.26 4.18 11.14
C GLY A 216 1.53 3.33 9.91
N ASN A 217 0.56 3.27 9.01
CA ASN A 217 0.65 2.49 7.78
C ASN A 217 1.09 3.33 6.60
N CYS A 218 2.09 2.86 5.84
CA CYS A 218 2.62 3.50 4.64
C CYS A 218 2.84 5.01 4.87
N GLN A 219 2.02 5.87 4.23
CA GLN A 219 2.08 7.31 4.41
C GLN A 219 1.91 7.75 5.88
N ALA A 220 0.99 7.13 6.62
CA ALA A 220 0.74 7.51 8.00
C ALA A 220 1.95 7.25 8.91
N GLY A 221 2.84 6.32 8.56
CA GLY A 221 4.05 6.08 9.35
C GLY A 221 5.05 7.23 9.29
N TRP A 222 5.23 7.92 8.16
CA TRP A 222 6.04 9.13 8.17
C TRP A 222 5.33 10.28 8.91
N ALA A 223 3.99 10.34 8.91
CA ALA A 223 3.26 11.31 9.72
C ALA A 223 3.45 11.04 11.22
N VAL A 224 3.38 9.77 11.65
CA VAL A 224 3.71 9.33 13.02
C VAL A 224 5.15 9.66 13.38
N THR A 225 6.08 9.49 12.44
CA THR A 225 7.49 9.85 12.63
C THR A 225 7.66 11.36 12.83
N LEU A 226 6.99 12.19 12.03
CA LEU A 226 6.97 13.65 12.20
C LEU A 226 6.38 14.05 13.56
N LEU A 227 5.29 13.41 13.99
CA LEU A 227 4.72 13.67 15.32
C LEU A 227 5.68 13.28 16.44
N SER A 228 6.43 12.18 16.26
CA SER A 228 7.40 11.70 17.24
C SER A 228 8.64 12.61 17.30
N ALA A 229 9.00 13.24 16.18
CA ALA A 229 10.10 14.19 16.07
C ALA A 229 9.70 15.64 16.47
N ASP A 230 8.41 15.90 16.71
CA ASP A 230 7.92 17.22 17.10
C ASP A 230 8.58 17.71 18.40
N CYS A 231 8.70 19.03 18.53
CA CYS A 231 9.37 19.69 19.63
C CYS A 231 8.74 19.38 21.01
N ARG A 232 7.47 18.94 21.06
CA ARG A 232 6.80 18.46 22.30
C ARG A 232 6.96 16.96 22.55
N GLY A 233 7.42 16.20 21.56
CA GLY A 233 7.57 14.74 21.58
C GLY A 233 6.26 13.97 21.76
N LEU A 234 6.29 12.68 21.45
CA LEU A 234 5.25 11.71 21.82
C LEU A 234 5.82 10.71 22.82
N VAL A 235 4.94 10.11 23.64
CA VAL A 235 5.37 9.32 24.80
C VAL A 235 5.40 7.81 24.53
N GLY A 236 4.54 7.28 23.65
CA GLY A 236 4.41 5.83 23.43
C GLY A 236 5.15 5.29 22.20
N PRO A 237 5.36 3.97 22.10
CA PRO A 237 5.98 3.33 20.95
C PRO A 237 5.30 3.69 19.62
N ALA A 238 6.08 3.81 18.54
CA ALA A 238 5.59 4.04 17.19
C ALA A 238 5.95 2.87 16.28
N VAL A 239 4.94 2.25 15.68
CA VAL A 239 5.06 1.16 14.70
C VAL A 239 4.83 1.71 13.31
N LEU A 240 5.81 1.50 12.43
CA LEU A 240 5.89 2.03 11.08
C LEU A 240 5.84 0.87 10.08
N ASN A 241 4.69 0.65 9.48
CA ASN A 241 4.47 -0.47 8.57
C ASN A 241 4.61 -0.02 7.13
N GLY A 242 5.56 -0.59 6.37
CA GLY A 242 5.79 -0.23 4.98
C GLY A 242 5.97 1.27 4.75
N SER A 243 6.56 2.00 5.71
CA SER A 243 6.62 3.46 5.71
C SER A 243 7.98 3.98 5.23
N PRO A 244 8.05 4.76 4.13
CA PRO A 244 9.31 5.29 3.63
C PRO A 244 9.74 6.50 4.44
N LEU A 245 11.00 6.53 4.87
CA LEU A 245 11.65 7.70 5.48
C LEU A 245 12.90 8.14 4.71
N SER A 246 13.47 7.25 3.89
CA SER A 246 14.53 7.54 2.93
C SER A 246 13.99 7.43 1.50
N TYR A 247 13.56 8.55 0.91
CA TYR A 247 12.78 8.52 -0.34
C TYR A 247 13.63 8.29 -1.59
N TRP A 248 14.91 8.68 -1.54
CA TRP A 248 15.85 8.48 -2.65
C TRP A 248 16.57 7.11 -2.59
N ALA A 249 16.60 6.48 -1.41
CA ALA A 249 17.19 5.15 -1.24
C ALA A 249 16.46 4.10 -2.07
N GLY A 250 17.24 3.16 -2.60
CA GLY A 250 16.71 2.16 -3.50
C GLY A 250 17.74 1.68 -4.51
N GLU A 251 17.32 0.68 -5.28
CA GLU A 251 18.14 0.03 -6.30
C GLU A 251 17.32 -0.20 -7.56
N ALA A 252 18.04 -0.32 -8.69
CA ALA A 252 17.42 -0.59 -9.97
C ALA A 252 16.63 -1.90 -9.94
N GLY A 253 15.36 -1.84 -10.36
CA GLY A 253 14.45 -2.99 -10.38
C GLY A 253 13.80 -3.32 -9.02
N VAL A 254 14.11 -2.58 -7.96
CA VAL A 254 13.46 -2.75 -6.64
C VAL A 254 12.31 -1.76 -6.48
N ASN A 255 12.59 -0.46 -6.54
CA ASN A 255 11.62 0.61 -6.30
C ASN A 255 11.72 1.75 -7.35
N PRO A 256 11.20 1.52 -8.57
CA PRO A 256 11.32 2.48 -9.68
C PRO A 256 10.60 3.82 -9.43
N MET A 257 9.65 3.90 -8.48
CA MET A 257 8.95 5.15 -8.15
C MET A 257 9.87 6.30 -7.76
N ARG A 258 11.02 6.00 -7.14
CA ARG A 258 11.96 7.01 -6.63
C ARG A 258 12.49 7.94 -7.72
N ILE A 259 12.51 7.48 -8.98
CA ILE A 259 13.00 8.25 -10.13
C ILE A 259 11.86 8.83 -11.00
N SER A 260 10.60 8.51 -10.72
CA SER A 260 9.47 8.92 -11.58
C SER A 260 9.36 10.43 -11.78
N ALA A 261 9.61 11.21 -10.71
CA ALA A 261 9.56 12.67 -10.76
C ALA A 261 10.57 13.29 -11.74
N ALA A 262 11.67 12.57 -12.04
CA ALA A 262 12.69 13.00 -12.98
C ALA A 262 12.14 13.08 -14.42
N PHE A 263 11.17 12.24 -14.77
CA PHE A 263 10.59 12.21 -16.13
C PHE A 263 9.41 13.15 -16.30
N THR A 264 8.85 13.64 -15.19
CA THR A 264 7.68 14.51 -15.19
C THR A 264 8.04 15.97 -14.92
N GLY A 265 9.32 16.27 -14.66
CA GLY A 265 9.77 17.62 -14.31
C GLY A 265 9.44 18.02 -12.87
N GLY A 266 9.14 17.05 -11.99
CA GLY A 266 8.94 17.28 -10.57
C GLY A 266 7.51 17.61 -10.14
N ALA A 267 7.39 18.50 -9.16
CA ALA A 267 6.15 18.75 -8.41
C ALA A 267 5.03 19.47 -9.20
N TRP A 268 5.38 20.20 -10.26
CA TRP A 268 4.43 21.06 -10.99
C TRP A 268 3.22 20.35 -11.58
N ILE A 269 3.34 19.06 -11.90
CA ILE A 269 2.18 18.27 -12.35
C ILE A 269 1.18 18.04 -11.23
N ALA A 270 1.64 17.81 -9.99
CA ALA A 270 0.74 17.72 -8.85
C ALA A 270 0.02 19.06 -8.62
N HIS A 271 0.72 20.19 -8.81
CA HIS A 271 0.11 21.53 -8.74
C HIS A 271 -0.94 21.72 -9.86
N LEU A 272 -0.59 21.40 -11.11
CA LEU A 272 -1.50 21.49 -12.25
C LEU A 272 -2.77 20.66 -12.03
N LEU A 273 -2.62 19.40 -11.64
CA LEU A 273 -3.76 18.52 -11.38
C LEU A 273 -4.64 19.06 -10.24
N ALA A 274 -4.03 19.63 -9.20
CA ALA A 274 -4.77 20.28 -8.12
C ALA A 274 -5.50 21.56 -8.58
N ASP A 275 -4.88 22.36 -9.46
CA ASP A 275 -5.50 23.57 -10.03
C ASP A 275 -6.68 23.24 -10.94
N LEU A 276 -6.56 22.20 -11.77
CA LEU A 276 -7.67 21.68 -12.58
C LEU A 276 -8.80 21.11 -11.71
N GLY A 277 -8.46 20.54 -10.55
CA GLY A 277 -9.41 20.06 -9.53
C GLY A 277 -9.96 21.16 -8.60
N GLY A 278 -9.68 22.44 -8.87
CA GLY A 278 -10.20 23.55 -8.07
C GLY A 278 -9.55 23.71 -6.69
N GLY A 279 -8.28 23.34 -6.57
CA GLY A 279 -7.54 23.25 -5.30
C GLY A 279 -7.59 21.88 -4.63
N ARG A 280 -8.14 20.88 -5.33
CA ARG A 280 -8.21 19.48 -4.88
C ARG A 280 -7.42 18.60 -5.82
N PHE A 281 -6.55 17.78 -5.27
CA PHE A 281 -5.84 16.75 -5.99
C PHE A 281 -6.61 15.43 -5.91
N ASP A 282 -6.92 14.84 -7.05
CA ASP A 282 -7.69 13.58 -7.13
C ASP A 282 -6.80 12.38 -6.81
N GLY A 283 -7.12 11.66 -5.72
CA GLY A 283 -6.39 10.47 -5.30
C GLY A 283 -6.38 9.35 -6.32
N ALA A 284 -7.31 9.35 -7.28
CA ALA A 284 -7.33 8.38 -8.38
C ALA A 284 -6.01 8.37 -9.20
N TRP A 285 -5.29 9.50 -9.28
CA TRP A 285 -3.97 9.55 -9.91
C TRP A 285 -2.91 8.75 -9.14
N LEU A 286 -2.99 8.73 -7.81
CA LEU A 286 -2.08 7.91 -6.97
C LEU A 286 -2.40 6.43 -7.14
N VAL A 287 -3.70 6.07 -7.14
CA VAL A 287 -4.12 4.67 -7.36
C VAL A 287 -3.70 4.18 -8.74
N GLN A 288 -3.86 5.01 -9.77
CA GLN A 288 -3.38 4.68 -11.11
C GLN A 288 -1.87 4.47 -11.14
N ASN A 289 -1.10 5.27 -10.40
CA ASN A 289 0.34 5.07 -10.28
C ASN A 289 0.66 3.70 -9.65
N PHE A 290 -0.05 3.28 -8.60
CA PHE A 290 0.11 1.94 -8.03
C PHE A 290 -0.22 0.81 -9.01
N GLU A 291 -1.30 0.91 -9.79
CA GLU A 291 -1.63 -0.08 -10.83
C GLU A 291 -0.56 -0.16 -11.92
N ASN A 292 0.04 0.97 -12.29
CA ASN A 292 1.10 1.04 -13.28
C ASN A 292 2.43 0.44 -12.79
N LEU A 293 2.65 0.30 -11.47
CA LEU A 293 3.91 -0.24 -10.97
C LEU A 293 4.07 -1.72 -11.30
N LYS A 294 3.01 -2.51 -11.08
CA LYS A 294 2.97 -3.96 -11.34
C LYS A 294 1.78 -4.31 -12.23
N PRO A 295 1.86 -4.04 -13.55
CA PRO A 295 0.78 -4.38 -14.48
C PRO A 295 0.44 -5.88 -14.48
N GLU A 296 1.42 -6.75 -14.23
CA GLU A 296 1.22 -8.19 -14.07
C GLU A 296 0.31 -8.52 -12.88
N ALA A 297 0.37 -7.78 -11.78
CA ALA A 297 -0.49 -8.00 -10.61
C ALA A 297 -1.95 -7.58 -10.90
N VAL A 298 -2.14 -6.53 -11.71
CA VAL A 298 -3.47 -6.13 -12.19
C VAL A 298 -4.05 -7.22 -13.08
N TRP A 299 -3.24 -7.76 -14.00
CA TRP A 299 -3.62 -8.89 -14.85
C TRP A 299 -3.98 -10.13 -14.02
N GLU A 300 -3.11 -10.54 -13.09
CA GLU A 300 -3.33 -11.68 -12.20
C GLU A 300 -4.63 -11.55 -11.41
N LYS A 301 -4.96 -10.36 -10.89
CA LYS A 301 -6.21 -10.11 -10.17
C LYS A 301 -7.43 -10.46 -11.03
N TYR A 302 -7.47 -10.01 -12.28
CA TYR A 302 -8.59 -10.28 -13.20
C TYR A 302 -8.55 -11.71 -13.76
N ALA A 303 -7.38 -12.24 -14.06
CA ALA A 303 -7.20 -13.62 -14.51
C ALA A 303 -7.65 -14.62 -13.42
N ASN A 304 -7.30 -14.37 -12.16
CA ASN A 304 -7.74 -15.17 -11.03
C ASN A 304 -9.26 -15.09 -10.84
N LEU A 305 -9.85 -13.89 -10.93
CA LEU A 305 -11.31 -13.74 -10.91
C LEU A 305 -11.97 -14.54 -12.04
N TYR A 306 -11.40 -14.53 -13.25
CA TYR A 306 -11.95 -15.29 -14.37
C TYR A 306 -11.87 -16.80 -14.13
N VAL A 307 -10.69 -17.32 -13.76
CA VAL A 307 -10.47 -18.76 -13.56
C VAL A 307 -11.29 -19.30 -12.38
N GLN A 308 -11.41 -18.53 -11.30
CA GLN A 308 -12.07 -18.92 -10.06
C GLN A 308 -13.40 -18.18 -9.84
N VAL A 309 -14.11 -17.83 -10.91
CA VAL A 309 -15.29 -16.94 -10.83
C VAL A 309 -16.38 -17.42 -9.87
N ASP A 310 -16.47 -18.74 -9.66
CA ASP A 310 -17.46 -19.37 -8.80
C ASP A 310 -17.18 -19.16 -7.29
N SER A 311 -15.92 -18.91 -6.89
CA SER A 311 -15.51 -18.71 -5.49
C SER A 311 -14.88 -17.34 -5.20
N GLU A 312 -14.24 -16.72 -6.20
CA GLU A 312 -13.44 -15.51 -6.04
C GLU A 312 -14.27 -14.22 -6.02
N ARG A 313 -15.52 -14.27 -6.50
CA ARG A 313 -16.39 -13.09 -6.67
C ARG A 313 -16.46 -12.21 -5.43
N GLU A 314 -16.84 -12.77 -4.27
CA GLU A 314 -17.07 -11.97 -3.06
C GLU A 314 -15.76 -11.41 -2.49
N ARG A 315 -14.67 -12.17 -2.58
CA ARG A 315 -13.32 -11.69 -2.19
C ARG A 315 -12.89 -10.53 -3.08
N PHE A 316 -13.08 -10.65 -4.39
CA PHE A 316 -12.78 -9.58 -5.35
C PHE A 316 -13.63 -8.33 -5.08
N LEU A 317 -14.95 -8.48 -4.96
CA LEU A 317 -15.88 -7.37 -4.73
C LEU A 317 -15.61 -6.66 -3.41
N SER A 318 -15.31 -7.39 -2.33
CA SER A 318 -14.96 -6.78 -1.05
C SER A 318 -13.72 -5.90 -1.18
N PHE A 319 -12.62 -6.42 -1.74
CA PHE A 319 -11.40 -5.64 -1.94
C PHE A 319 -11.63 -4.42 -2.86
N GLU A 320 -12.37 -4.59 -3.95
CA GLU A 320 -12.66 -3.52 -4.90
C GLU A 320 -13.54 -2.40 -4.32
N ARG A 321 -14.31 -2.65 -3.25
CA ARG A 321 -14.99 -1.55 -2.53
C ARG A 321 -13.99 -0.57 -1.93
N TRP A 322 -12.88 -1.06 -1.41
CA TRP A 322 -11.81 -0.20 -0.89
C TRP A 322 -10.92 0.35 -2.01
N TRP A 323 -10.46 -0.50 -2.93
CA TRP A 323 -9.53 -0.11 -4.01
C TRP A 323 -10.06 1.00 -4.93
N ASN A 324 -11.39 1.10 -5.07
CA ASN A 324 -12.01 2.10 -5.94
C ASN A 324 -12.57 3.32 -5.18
N GLY A 325 -12.44 3.37 -3.86
CA GLY A 325 -12.83 4.53 -3.06
C GLY A 325 -11.79 5.64 -3.16
N PHE A 326 -11.90 6.52 -4.16
CA PHE A 326 -10.92 7.57 -4.44
C PHE A 326 -11.19 8.85 -3.62
N TYR A 327 -10.21 9.25 -2.80
CA TYR A 327 -10.31 10.40 -1.89
C TYR A 327 -9.43 11.55 -2.39
N PHE A 328 -9.84 12.78 -2.13
CA PHE A 328 -9.09 13.95 -2.54
C PHE A 328 -8.04 14.34 -1.50
N LEU A 329 -7.00 15.04 -1.93
CA LEU A 329 -6.04 15.75 -1.08
C LEU A 329 -6.13 17.26 -1.37
N GLY A 330 -5.85 18.10 -0.37
CA GLY A 330 -5.73 19.54 -0.61
C GLY A 330 -4.49 19.85 -1.45
N ARG A 331 -4.51 20.91 -2.27
CA ARG A 331 -3.34 21.36 -3.04
C ARG A 331 -2.12 21.53 -2.14
N GLU A 332 -2.28 22.26 -1.04
CA GLU A 332 -1.19 22.59 -0.13
C GLU A 332 -0.61 21.33 0.55
N GLU A 333 -1.46 20.34 0.84
CA GLU A 333 -1.06 19.05 1.40
C GLU A 333 -0.25 18.22 0.40
N ILE A 334 -0.76 18.00 -0.82
CA ILE A 334 -0.08 17.14 -1.80
C ILE A 334 1.26 17.76 -2.25
N LEU A 335 1.32 19.08 -2.42
CA LEU A 335 2.56 19.77 -2.78
C LEU A 335 3.59 19.64 -1.67
N ALA A 336 3.19 19.89 -0.41
CA ALA A 336 4.08 19.70 0.72
C ALA A 336 4.63 18.27 0.82
N ILE A 337 3.82 17.26 0.51
CA ILE A 337 4.23 15.85 0.49
C ILE A 337 5.24 15.60 -0.65
N VAL A 338 4.90 15.97 -1.88
CA VAL A 338 5.73 15.67 -3.06
C VAL A 338 7.06 16.42 -3.02
N GLU A 339 7.03 17.73 -2.74
CA GLU A 339 8.21 18.59 -2.73
C GLU A 339 9.18 18.25 -1.61
N ASN A 340 8.67 18.05 -0.40
CA ASN A 340 9.55 17.93 0.77
C ASN A 340 9.95 16.47 1.04
N LEU A 341 9.09 15.49 0.76
CA LEU A 341 9.38 14.08 1.04
C LEU A 341 9.97 13.39 -0.19
N PHE A 342 9.19 13.20 -1.25
CA PHE A 342 9.60 12.36 -2.37
C PHE A 342 10.69 12.99 -3.25
N ILE A 343 10.55 14.27 -3.59
CA ILE A 343 11.52 14.98 -4.43
C ILE A 343 12.64 15.55 -3.57
N GLY A 344 12.31 16.18 -2.44
CA GLY A 344 13.28 16.87 -1.59
C GLY A 344 14.00 16.01 -0.58
N ASN A 345 13.46 14.83 -0.22
CA ASN A 345 14.01 13.90 0.76
C ASN A 345 14.41 14.58 2.09
N GLN A 346 13.61 15.56 2.52
CA GLN A 346 13.97 16.47 3.62
C GLN A 346 13.91 15.82 5.00
N LEU A 347 13.18 14.70 5.14
CA LEU A 347 12.94 14.07 6.43
C LEU A 347 14.21 13.49 7.06
N GLU A 348 14.94 12.64 6.32
CA GLU A 348 16.23 12.08 6.78
C GLU A 348 17.34 13.13 6.89
N GLN A 349 17.16 14.29 6.23
CA GLN A 349 18.10 15.41 6.25
C GLN A 349 17.85 16.39 7.40
N GLY A 350 16.74 16.23 8.13
CA GLY A 350 16.33 17.16 9.19
C GLY A 350 15.86 18.53 8.69
N LEU A 351 15.46 18.63 7.42
CA LEU A 351 15.07 19.88 6.75
C LEU A 351 13.55 20.06 6.67
N PHE A 352 12.78 19.03 6.99
CA PHE A 352 11.33 19.07 6.84
C PHE A 352 10.70 19.97 7.89
N ARG A 353 10.02 21.04 7.51
CA ARG A 353 9.40 21.97 8.47
C ARG A 353 8.07 21.42 9.01
N ILE A 354 7.99 21.15 10.31
CA ILE A 354 6.77 20.69 11.01
C ILE A 354 5.86 21.87 11.33
N CYS A 355 6.41 22.94 11.91
CA CYS A 355 5.67 24.17 12.23
C CYS A 355 6.60 25.40 12.14
N ALA A 356 6.06 26.60 12.40
CA ALA A 356 6.85 27.83 12.34
C ALA A 356 8.07 27.76 13.28
N GLY A 357 9.27 27.71 12.70
CA GLY A 357 10.53 27.62 13.44
C GLY A 357 10.93 26.22 13.94
N CYS A 358 10.15 25.16 13.69
CA CYS A 358 10.49 23.79 14.08
C CYS A 358 10.62 22.90 12.84
N HIS A 359 11.80 22.29 12.67
CA HIS A 359 12.08 21.27 11.66
C HIS A 359 12.08 19.89 12.32
N ALA A 360 11.69 18.87 11.55
CA ALA A 360 11.75 17.48 11.96
C ALA A 360 13.21 17.11 12.20
N ASP A 361 13.52 16.69 13.41
CA ASP A 361 14.83 16.18 13.78
C ASP A 361 14.65 14.77 14.33
N LEU A 362 14.97 13.77 13.51
CA LEU A 362 14.77 12.37 13.86
C LEU A 362 15.61 11.95 15.08
N ARG A 363 16.67 12.70 15.43
CA ARG A 363 17.47 12.45 16.64
C ARG A 363 16.73 12.86 17.93
N ARG A 364 15.65 13.64 17.84
CA ARG A 364 14.82 14.02 19.00
C ARG A 364 13.81 12.96 19.39
N ILE A 365 13.55 12.00 18.51
CA ILE A 365 12.66 10.88 18.78
C ILE A 365 13.29 10.06 19.91
N ARG A 366 12.53 9.86 21.00
CA ARG A 366 12.97 9.07 22.16
C ARG A 366 12.11 7.85 22.40
N ASN A 367 10.87 7.86 21.91
CA ASN A 367 9.99 6.70 21.98
C ASN A 367 10.52 5.59 21.07
N PRO A 368 10.35 4.30 21.45
CA PRO A 368 10.77 3.18 20.62
C PRO A 368 10.13 3.24 19.23
N LEU A 369 10.94 3.01 18.19
CA LEU A 369 10.48 2.86 16.82
C LEU A 369 10.49 1.39 16.43
N VAL A 370 9.37 0.86 15.95
CA VAL A 370 9.25 -0.48 15.37
C VAL A 370 9.01 -0.34 13.87
N ILE A 371 9.90 -0.85 13.03
CA ILE A 371 9.83 -0.71 11.58
C ILE A 371 9.55 -2.06 10.95
N PHE A 372 8.43 -2.21 10.27
CA PHE A 372 8.11 -3.42 9.51
C PHE A 372 8.25 -3.15 8.01
N ALA A 373 9.21 -3.83 7.38
CA ALA A 373 9.49 -3.72 5.94
C ALA A 373 9.45 -5.09 5.26
N SER A 374 9.35 -5.12 3.94
CA SER A 374 9.38 -6.38 3.18
C SER A 374 10.19 -6.26 1.90
N TYR A 375 10.97 -7.29 1.58
CA TYR A 375 11.69 -7.38 0.30
C TYR A 375 10.75 -7.67 -0.89
N GLY A 376 9.52 -8.12 -0.63
CA GLY A 376 8.47 -8.21 -1.66
C GLY A 376 7.80 -6.86 -1.98
N ASP A 377 8.07 -5.84 -1.16
CA ASP A 377 7.54 -4.49 -1.31
C ASP A 377 8.39 -3.67 -2.31
N ASN A 378 7.76 -3.24 -3.40
CA ASN A 378 8.36 -2.39 -4.43
C ASN A 378 7.98 -0.90 -4.30
N ILE A 379 7.21 -0.56 -3.26
CA ILE A 379 6.84 0.80 -2.88
C ILE A 379 7.81 1.25 -1.78
N THR A 380 7.84 0.50 -0.66
CA THR A 380 8.72 0.78 0.49
C THR A 380 9.58 -0.43 0.86
N PRO A 381 10.56 -0.82 0.03
CA PRO A 381 11.51 -1.86 0.39
C PRO A 381 12.33 -1.46 1.63
N PRO A 382 13.09 -2.39 2.25
CA PRO A 382 13.98 -2.09 3.37
C PRO A 382 14.94 -0.92 3.10
N HIS A 383 15.35 -0.70 1.85
CA HIS A 383 16.10 0.48 1.43
C HIS A 383 15.45 1.80 1.86
N GLN A 384 14.14 1.96 1.64
CA GLN A 384 13.42 3.19 1.98
C GLN A 384 12.98 3.24 3.45
N ALA A 385 12.68 2.09 4.05
CA ALA A 385 12.24 2.00 5.45
C ALA A 385 13.39 2.16 6.45
N LEU A 386 14.59 1.69 6.11
CA LEU A 386 15.76 1.64 7.02
C LEU A 386 16.94 2.51 6.57
N GLY A 387 17.00 2.92 5.29
CA GLY A 387 18.15 3.65 4.74
C GLY A 387 18.44 5.02 5.36
N TRP A 388 17.47 5.58 6.08
CA TRP A 388 17.64 6.84 6.81
C TRP A 388 18.46 6.67 8.10
N ILE A 389 18.48 5.47 8.69
CA ILE A 389 19.16 5.20 9.98
C ILE A 389 20.64 5.59 9.92
N PRO A 390 21.45 5.11 8.95
CA PRO A 390 22.86 5.51 8.82
C PRO A 390 23.06 6.96 8.34
N VAL A 391 22.01 7.63 7.87
CA VAL A 391 22.06 9.06 7.51
C VAL A 391 21.91 9.92 8.76
N VAL A 392 21.06 9.50 9.70
CA VAL A 392 20.77 10.21 10.95
C VAL A 392 21.76 9.90 12.06
N TYR A 393 22.24 8.65 12.13
CA TYR A 393 23.19 8.17 13.12
C TYR A 393 24.46 7.71 12.44
N ARG A 394 25.61 8.25 12.86
CA ARG A 394 26.90 7.95 12.23
C ARG A 394 27.31 6.48 12.39
N ASP A 395 27.04 5.94 13.57
CA ASP A 395 27.45 4.61 14.01
C ASP A 395 26.52 4.13 15.14
N THR A 396 26.68 2.88 15.58
CA THR A 396 25.85 2.31 16.66
C THR A 396 26.04 3.04 17.98
N ALA A 397 27.24 3.55 18.25
CA ALA A 397 27.50 4.31 19.47
C ALA A 397 26.76 5.67 19.46
N ASP A 398 26.66 6.33 18.31
CA ASP A 398 25.91 7.57 18.12
C ASP A 398 24.40 7.37 18.28
N LEU A 399 23.84 6.27 17.77
CA LEU A 399 22.43 5.90 18.00
C LEU A 399 22.16 5.66 19.50
N LYS A 400 23.06 4.94 20.18
CA LYS A 400 22.97 4.70 21.63
C LYS A 400 23.08 5.98 22.43
N ALA A 401 24.00 6.87 22.06
CA ALA A 401 24.19 8.18 22.70
C ALA A 401 22.96 9.09 22.53
N ALA A 402 22.22 8.97 21.42
CA ALA A 402 20.95 9.64 21.23
C ALA A 402 19.81 9.06 22.10
N GLY A 403 20.03 7.94 22.79
CA GLY A 403 19.03 7.26 23.63
C GLY A 403 17.92 6.60 22.83
N GLN A 404 18.13 6.37 21.53
CA GLN A 404 17.10 5.83 20.64
C GLN A 404 17.08 4.30 20.67
N ARG A 405 15.86 3.74 20.57
CA ARG A 405 15.57 2.31 20.45
C ARG A 405 14.87 2.08 19.12
N ILE A 406 15.54 1.41 18.19
CA ILE A 406 14.96 1.05 16.89
C ILE A 406 14.92 -0.46 16.79
N VAL A 407 13.75 -1.00 16.55
CA VAL A 407 13.55 -2.41 16.26
C VAL A 407 12.98 -2.53 14.86
N TYR A 408 13.54 -3.43 14.04
CA TYR A 408 13.00 -3.69 12.72
C TYR A 408 12.67 -5.16 12.50
N LEU A 409 11.69 -5.42 11.64
CA LEU A 409 11.28 -6.73 11.16
C LEU A 409 11.28 -6.69 9.64
N THR A 410 11.81 -7.75 9.00
CA THR A 410 11.74 -7.90 7.55
C THR A 410 11.00 -9.17 7.15
N ASN A 411 10.11 -9.06 6.17
CA ASN A 411 9.52 -10.20 5.49
C ASN A 411 10.16 -10.38 4.10
N PRO A 412 10.48 -11.61 3.65
CA PRO A 412 11.16 -11.82 2.37
C PRO A 412 10.25 -11.72 1.13
N HIS A 413 8.93 -11.84 1.27
CA HIS A 413 8.04 -12.13 0.13
C HIS A 413 6.79 -11.25 0.04
N VAL A 414 6.31 -10.73 1.16
CA VAL A 414 5.03 -10.02 1.21
C VAL A 414 5.09 -8.71 0.40
N GLY A 415 4.15 -8.49 -0.51
CA GLY A 415 4.03 -7.20 -1.20
C GLY A 415 3.49 -6.09 -0.29
N HIS A 416 3.61 -4.83 -0.72
CA HIS A 416 3.24 -3.64 0.08
C HIS A 416 1.89 -3.77 0.79
N LEU A 417 0.80 -4.04 0.06
CA LEU A 417 -0.53 -4.17 0.66
C LEU A 417 -0.62 -5.34 1.64
N GLY A 418 0.08 -6.44 1.34
CA GLY A 418 0.10 -7.62 2.18
C GLY A 418 0.69 -7.36 3.57
N ILE A 419 1.50 -6.31 3.74
CA ILE A 419 1.97 -5.87 5.05
C ILE A 419 0.78 -5.54 5.95
N PHE A 420 -0.28 -4.92 5.43
CA PHE A 420 -1.42 -4.43 6.23
C PHE A 420 -2.66 -5.34 6.19
N VAL A 421 -2.90 -6.00 5.05
CA VAL A 421 -4.18 -6.68 4.77
C VAL A 421 -4.11 -8.19 4.75
N SER A 422 -2.91 -8.76 4.80
CA SER A 422 -2.76 -10.21 4.81
C SER A 422 -3.12 -10.75 6.18
N ALA A 423 -4.09 -11.66 6.21
CA ALA A 423 -4.48 -12.34 7.44
C ALA A 423 -3.29 -13.11 8.06
N GLY A 424 -2.43 -13.72 7.24
CA GLY A 424 -1.22 -14.38 7.73
C GLY A 424 -0.26 -13.40 8.42
N VAL A 425 -0.07 -12.21 7.84
CA VAL A 425 0.79 -11.17 8.40
C VAL A 425 0.19 -10.56 9.67
N ALA A 426 -1.13 -10.38 9.70
CA ALA A 426 -1.84 -9.95 10.90
C ALA A 426 -1.66 -10.96 12.04
N ARG A 427 -1.93 -12.23 11.79
CA ARG A 427 -1.87 -13.28 12.83
C ARG A 427 -0.46 -13.53 13.34
N PHE A 428 0.56 -13.31 12.52
CA PHE A 428 1.94 -13.62 12.85
C PHE A 428 2.76 -12.37 13.21
N GLU A 429 3.14 -11.54 12.24
CA GLU A 429 4.00 -10.37 12.46
C GLU A 429 3.34 -9.30 13.35
N HIS A 430 2.11 -8.88 13.06
CA HIS A 430 1.46 -7.82 13.86
C HIS A 430 1.15 -8.28 15.29
N ARG A 431 0.73 -9.53 15.47
CA ARG A 431 0.57 -10.14 16.80
C ARG A 431 1.90 -10.12 17.56
N ALA A 432 2.99 -10.56 16.94
CA ALA A 432 4.31 -10.57 17.57
C ALA A 432 4.79 -9.17 17.99
N ILE A 433 4.52 -8.15 17.17
CA ILE A 433 4.81 -6.75 17.51
C ILE A 433 4.00 -6.32 18.74
N LEU A 434 2.68 -6.55 18.74
CA LEU A 434 1.78 -6.14 19.84
C LEU A 434 2.11 -6.88 21.15
N GLU A 435 2.34 -8.19 21.09
CA GLU A 435 2.72 -9.00 22.26
C GLU A 435 4.11 -8.67 22.82
N SER A 436 4.92 -7.91 22.09
CA SER A 436 6.29 -7.56 22.50
C SER A 436 6.45 -6.08 22.86
N LEU A 437 5.37 -5.29 22.87
CA LEU A 437 5.41 -3.86 23.21
C LEU A 437 6.04 -3.58 24.59
N GLY A 438 5.73 -4.40 25.60
CA GLY A 438 6.35 -4.26 26.94
C GLY A 438 7.85 -4.57 26.93
N ASP A 439 8.27 -5.58 26.17
CA ASP A 439 9.69 -5.94 26.02
C ASP A 439 10.47 -4.83 25.30
N LEU A 440 9.84 -4.19 24.30
CA LEU A 440 10.41 -3.09 23.52
C LEU A 440 10.69 -1.83 24.36
N GLU A 441 9.86 -1.55 25.35
CA GLU A 441 10.02 -0.36 26.21
C GLU A 441 11.23 -0.48 27.14
N VAL A 442 11.58 -1.70 27.56
CA VAL A 442 12.70 -1.98 28.48
C VAL A 442 14.02 -2.28 27.76
N LEU A 443 14.03 -2.37 26.44
CA LEU A 443 15.28 -2.51 25.67
C LEU A 443 16.18 -1.30 25.91
N GLU A 444 17.47 -1.58 26.07
CA GLU A 444 18.51 -0.54 26.05
C GLU A 444 18.53 0.18 24.68
N PRO A 445 18.98 1.44 24.61
CA PRO A 445 19.23 2.10 23.34
C PRO A 445 20.08 1.24 22.40
N GLY A 446 19.70 1.21 21.12
CA GLY A 446 20.30 0.31 20.14
C GLY A 446 19.42 0.07 18.92
N LEU A 447 20.02 -0.58 17.92
CA LEU A 447 19.34 -1.13 16.76
C LEU A 447 19.17 -2.64 16.94
N TYR A 448 17.96 -3.14 16.75
CA TYR A 448 17.64 -4.55 16.93
C TYR A 448 16.83 -5.09 15.75
N GLU A 449 17.08 -6.34 15.38
CA GLU A 449 16.22 -7.09 14.49
C GLU A 449 15.30 -7.99 15.31
N LEU A 450 13.99 -7.84 15.13
CA LEU A 450 12.99 -8.72 15.68
C LEU A 450 12.95 -10.00 14.83
N LYS A 451 13.36 -11.13 15.41
CA LYS A 451 13.19 -12.45 14.80
C LYS A 451 12.07 -13.17 15.52
N ILE A 452 11.15 -13.73 14.72
CA ILE A 452 10.04 -14.54 15.21
C ILE A 452 10.36 -16.00 14.88
N ASP A 453 10.72 -16.79 15.89
CA ASP A 453 10.95 -18.22 15.75
C ASP A 453 9.62 -18.94 15.98
N ASN A 454 9.05 -19.52 14.92
CA ASN A 454 7.81 -20.27 14.95
C ASN A 454 8.06 -21.77 14.71
N PRO A 455 8.48 -22.53 15.73
CA PRO A 455 8.84 -23.94 15.57
C PRO A 455 7.63 -24.83 15.21
N THR A 456 6.40 -24.38 15.45
CA THR A 456 5.18 -25.13 15.12
C THR A 456 4.77 -24.98 13.66
N GLY A 457 5.22 -23.91 12.98
CA GLY A 457 4.77 -23.54 11.64
C GLY A 457 3.31 -23.08 11.57
N ASP A 458 2.63 -23.01 12.72
CA ASP A 458 1.23 -22.59 12.83
C ASP A 458 1.14 -21.06 12.88
N PRO A 459 0.49 -20.39 11.92
CA PRO A 459 0.32 -18.93 11.94
C PRO A 459 -0.60 -18.44 13.07
N ASP A 460 -1.38 -19.31 13.71
CA ASP A 460 -2.27 -18.99 14.84
C ASP A 460 -1.66 -19.21 16.22
N CYS A 461 -0.39 -19.61 16.24
CA CYS A 461 0.40 -19.82 17.44
C CYS A 461 0.44 -18.58 18.37
N ARG A 462 0.41 -18.78 19.69
CA ARG A 462 0.52 -17.73 20.73
C ARG A 462 1.73 -17.98 21.63
N LYS A 463 2.27 -16.96 22.31
CA LYS A 463 3.28 -17.17 23.36
C LYS A 463 2.75 -18.19 24.39
N PRO A 464 3.54 -19.20 24.80
CA PRO A 464 4.98 -19.39 24.55
C PRO A 464 5.33 -20.28 23.34
N HIS A 465 4.36 -20.67 22.50
CA HIS A 465 4.55 -21.64 21.41
C HIS A 465 5.33 -21.07 20.21
N TYR A 466 5.47 -19.74 20.12
CA TYR A 466 6.45 -19.05 19.29
C TYR A 466 7.32 -18.14 20.17
N ALA A 467 8.56 -17.90 19.77
CA ALA A 467 9.50 -17.06 20.50
C ALA A 467 9.86 -15.81 19.69
N VAL A 468 9.88 -14.66 20.35
CA VAL A 468 10.43 -13.42 19.80
C VAL A 468 11.80 -13.19 20.42
N ARG A 469 12.80 -12.94 19.58
CA ARG A 469 14.12 -12.49 20.02
C ARG A 469 14.47 -11.17 19.36
N PHE A 470 15.14 -10.31 20.13
CA PHE A 470 15.71 -9.06 19.64
C PHE A 470 17.21 -9.27 19.46
N GLU A 471 17.64 -9.40 18.20
CA GLU A 471 19.05 -9.55 17.89
C GLU A 471 19.68 -8.17 17.71
N PRO A 472 20.71 -7.80 18.50
CA PRO A 472 21.44 -6.57 18.27
C PRO A 472 22.02 -6.52 16.85
N ARG A 473 21.94 -5.35 16.25
CA ARG A 473 22.49 -5.05 14.92
C ARG A 473 23.29 -3.77 14.99
N GLU A 474 24.23 -3.67 14.07
CA GLU A 474 25.06 -2.48 13.93
C GLU A 474 24.45 -1.56 12.87
N VAL A 475 24.34 -0.26 13.16
CA VAL A 475 23.89 0.78 12.21
C VAL A 475 24.74 0.74 10.94
N GLU A 476 26.04 0.48 11.08
CA GLU A 476 27.05 0.40 10.04
C GLU A 476 26.83 -0.79 9.08
N ALA A 477 26.04 -1.79 9.50
CA ALA A 477 25.64 -2.93 8.69
C ALA A 477 24.40 -2.61 7.83
N VAL A 478 23.63 -1.57 8.17
CA VAL A 478 22.52 -1.07 7.35
C VAL A 478 23.10 -0.28 6.18
N ARG A 479 23.31 -0.95 5.03
CA ARG A 479 23.96 -0.34 3.86
C ARG A 479 23.05 -0.39 2.64
N PHE A 480 22.52 0.79 2.28
CA PHE A 480 21.73 1.00 1.06
C PHE A 480 22.30 2.20 0.29
N ALA A 481 23.44 1.99 -0.37
CA ALA A 481 24.14 3.07 -1.04
C ALA A 481 23.41 3.50 -2.33
N TYR A 482 23.19 4.79 -2.49
CA TYR A 482 22.71 5.39 -3.73
C TYR A 482 23.44 6.71 -4.01
N ARG A 483 23.50 7.13 -5.28
CA ARG A 483 24.12 8.41 -5.66
C ARG A 483 23.16 9.55 -5.37
N ARG A 484 23.51 10.48 -4.48
CA ARG A 484 22.68 11.65 -4.12
C ARG A 484 22.63 12.73 -5.20
N ALA A 485 23.76 13.03 -5.84
CA ALA A 485 23.87 14.13 -6.80
C ALA A 485 22.82 14.12 -7.94
N PRO A 486 22.47 12.97 -8.57
CA PRO A 486 21.38 12.93 -9.54
C PRO A 486 20.02 13.36 -8.98
N PHE A 487 19.69 12.99 -7.74
CA PHE A 487 18.44 13.38 -7.10
C PHE A 487 18.41 14.86 -6.73
N GLU A 488 19.55 15.42 -6.31
CA GLU A 488 19.70 16.86 -6.07
C GLU A 488 19.48 17.67 -7.35
N GLN A 489 19.95 17.16 -8.51
CA GLN A 489 19.66 17.77 -9.81
C GLN A 489 18.17 17.71 -10.16
N VAL A 490 17.52 16.55 -9.94
CA VAL A 490 16.07 16.42 -10.14
C VAL A 490 15.31 17.41 -9.25
N LYS A 491 15.72 17.56 -7.98
CA LYS A 491 15.14 18.54 -7.08
C LYS A 491 15.29 19.96 -7.62
N ALA A 492 16.48 20.36 -8.09
CA ALA A 492 16.70 21.69 -8.65
C ALA A 492 15.84 21.96 -9.90
N VAL A 493 15.70 20.97 -10.77
CA VAL A 493 14.80 21.04 -11.94
C VAL A 493 13.34 21.19 -11.49
N SER A 494 12.91 20.39 -10.50
CA SER A 494 11.57 20.46 -9.93
C SER A 494 11.28 21.84 -9.34
N ASP A 495 12.17 22.37 -8.51
CA ASP A 495 12.00 23.68 -7.88
C ASP A 495 11.86 24.79 -8.94
N THR A 496 12.63 24.71 -10.01
CA THR A 496 12.57 25.68 -11.12
C THR A 496 11.27 25.56 -11.91
N ALA A 497 10.86 24.34 -12.26
CA ALA A 497 9.62 24.08 -13.01
C ALA A 497 8.39 24.48 -12.21
N GLU A 498 8.36 24.16 -10.92
CA GLU A 498 7.30 24.54 -10.00
C GLU A 498 7.21 26.06 -9.83
N ALA A 499 8.34 26.74 -9.62
CA ALA A 499 8.37 28.20 -9.54
C ALA A 499 7.81 28.86 -10.82
N PHE A 500 8.16 28.34 -12.00
CA PHE A 500 7.63 28.82 -13.27
C PHE A 500 6.12 28.57 -13.39
N TYR A 501 5.68 27.33 -13.12
CA TYR A 501 4.26 26.96 -13.19
C TYR A 501 3.42 27.82 -12.24
N SER A 502 3.81 27.89 -10.96
CA SER A 502 3.08 28.62 -9.93
C SER A 502 2.99 30.12 -10.24
N ALA A 503 4.04 30.73 -10.79
CA ALA A 503 4.07 32.17 -11.05
C ALA A 503 3.33 32.55 -12.34
N PHE A 504 3.46 31.75 -13.41
CA PHE A 504 3.06 32.17 -14.75
C PHE A 504 1.90 31.39 -15.36
N VAL A 505 1.65 30.15 -14.92
CA VAL A 505 0.64 29.25 -15.53
C VAL A 505 -0.55 29.03 -14.60
N SER A 506 -0.29 28.72 -13.32
CA SER A 506 -1.32 28.48 -12.30
C SER A 506 -2.40 29.58 -12.23
N PRO A 507 -2.07 30.89 -12.28
CA PRO A 507 -3.09 31.94 -12.23
C PRO A 507 -4.12 31.83 -13.36
N TRP A 508 -3.69 31.46 -14.57
CA TRP A 508 -4.57 31.28 -15.72
C TRP A 508 -5.39 30.01 -15.60
N VAL A 509 -4.76 28.87 -15.24
CA VAL A 509 -5.49 27.61 -15.02
C VAL A 509 -6.61 27.83 -14.01
N ARG A 510 -6.28 28.43 -12.86
CA ARG A 510 -7.25 28.74 -11.81
C ARG A 510 -8.35 29.71 -12.25
N ALA A 511 -8.06 30.64 -13.16
CA ALA A 511 -9.05 31.57 -13.69
C ALA A 511 -10.07 30.87 -14.62
N PHE A 512 -9.66 29.80 -15.32
CA PHE A 512 -10.55 29.01 -16.18
C PHE A 512 -11.20 27.82 -15.46
N THR A 513 -10.65 27.37 -14.35
CA THR A 513 -11.24 26.32 -13.51
C THR A 513 -12.54 26.79 -12.86
N ASN A 514 -13.61 26.02 -13.02
CA ASN A 514 -14.92 26.25 -12.41
C ASN A 514 -15.56 24.92 -11.99
N PRO A 515 -16.68 24.91 -11.22
CA PRO A 515 -17.28 23.67 -10.72
C PRO A 515 -17.58 22.62 -11.80
N TRP A 516 -17.96 23.03 -13.02
CA TRP A 516 -18.23 22.09 -14.11
C TRP A 516 -16.97 21.41 -14.63
N THR A 517 -15.88 22.17 -14.84
CA THR A 517 -14.62 21.59 -15.32
C THR A 517 -14.00 20.67 -14.28
N VAL A 518 -14.15 21.02 -13.01
CA VAL A 518 -13.67 20.20 -11.88
C VAL A 518 -14.39 18.85 -11.84
N GLU A 519 -15.72 18.85 -11.87
CA GLU A 519 -16.48 17.59 -11.87
C GLU A 519 -16.25 16.80 -13.16
N ALA A 520 -16.16 17.46 -14.32
CA ALA A 520 -15.82 16.78 -15.57
C ALA A 520 -14.46 16.06 -15.48
N THR A 521 -13.43 16.72 -14.92
CA THR A 521 -12.10 16.13 -14.76
C THR A 521 -12.13 14.90 -13.83
N LYS A 522 -12.90 14.97 -12.73
CA LYS A 522 -13.13 13.83 -11.83
C LYS A 522 -13.75 12.64 -12.57
N TRP A 523 -14.86 12.87 -13.29
CA TRP A 523 -15.64 11.81 -13.95
C TRP A 523 -14.94 11.22 -15.18
N LEU A 524 -14.15 12.03 -15.90
CA LEU A 524 -13.35 11.62 -17.05
C LEU A 524 -12.01 10.96 -16.66
N HIS A 525 -11.68 10.94 -15.37
CA HIS A 525 -10.46 10.28 -14.91
C HIS A 525 -10.46 8.80 -15.33
N PRO A 526 -9.39 8.28 -15.98
CA PRO A 526 -9.38 6.92 -16.55
C PRO A 526 -9.76 5.82 -15.54
N MET A 527 -9.32 5.95 -14.29
CA MET A 527 -9.67 5.02 -13.22
C MET A 527 -11.18 4.97 -12.95
N ARG A 528 -11.88 6.11 -13.01
CA ARG A 528 -13.32 6.18 -12.81
C ARG A 528 -14.07 5.72 -14.05
N THR A 529 -13.75 6.29 -15.22
CA THR A 529 -14.45 5.99 -16.48
C THR A 529 -14.40 4.51 -16.84
N SER A 530 -13.23 3.85 -16.73
CA SER A 530 -13.08 2.41 -17.00
C SER A 530 -13.93 1.50 -16.11
N ARG A 531 -14.37 2.00 -14.95
CA ARG A 531 -15.18 1.25 -13.98
C ARG A 531 -16.66 1.60 -14.12
N TYR A 532 -17.02 2.89 -14.15
CA TYR A 532 -18.42 3.30 -14.25
C TYR A 532 -19.11 2.90 -15.54
N LEU A 533 -18.38 2.87 -16.66
CA LEU A 533 -18.96 2.45 -17.94
C LEU A 533 -19.46 1.00 -17.91
N LEU A 534 -19.09 0.21 -16.89
CA LEU A 534 -19.58 -1.15 -16.69
C LEU A 534 -20.82 -1.22 -15.80
N SER A 535 -21.26 -0.13 -15.19
CA SER A 535 -22.53 -0.06 -14.47
C SER A 535 -23.70 -0.03 -15.45
N ALA A 536 -24.82 -0.63 -15.04
CA ALA A 536 -26.06 -0.57 -15.81
C ALA A 536 -26.62 0.86 -15.93
N SER A 537 -26.24 1.77 -15.03
CA SER A 537 -26.60 3.19 -15.09
C SER A 537 -26.01 3.91 -16.31
N PHE A 538 -24.83 3.49 -16.79
CA PHE A 538 -24.15 4.07 -17.95
C PHE A 538 -24.27 3.19 -19.21
N SER A 539 -24.37 1.87 -19.02
CA SER A 539 -24.44 0.88 -20.09
C SER A 539 -25.71 0.01 -19.91
N PRO A 540 -26.88 0.43 -20.44
CA PRO A 540 -28.16 -0.25 -20.18
C PRO A 540 -28.20 -1.74 -20.55
N TRP A 541 -27.40 -2.16 -21.53
CA TRP A 541 -27.28 -3.57 -21.93
C TRP A 541 -26.73 -4.48 -20.82
N MET A 542 -26.08 -3.92 -19.79
CA MET A 542 -25.62 -4.65 -18.61
C MET A 542 -26.78 -5.24 -17.78
N HIS A 543 -28.01 -4.72 -17.90
CA HIS A 543 -29.19 -5.37 -17.32
C HIS A 543 -29.46 -6.75 -17.93
N GLY A 544 -29.29 -6.88 -19.25
CA GLY A 544 -29.42 -8.16 -19.95
C GLY A 544 -28.32 -9.14 -19.53
N LEU A 545 -27.10 -8.63 -19.32
CA LEU A 545 -26.00 -9.43 -18.79
C LEU A 545 -26.30 -9.94 -17.38
N ALA A 546 -26.83 -9.09 -16.48
CA ALA A 546 -27.19 -9.49 -15.12
C ALA A 546 -28.23 -10.62 -15.10
N ALA A 547 -29.30 -10.47 -15.89
CA ALA A 547 -30.33 -11.50 -16.02
C ALA A 547 -29.76 -12.83 -16.58
N THR A 548 -28.85 -12.73 -17.56
CA THR A 548 -28.17 -13.91 -18.11
C THR A 548 -27.25 -14.56 -17.08
N ALA A 549 -26.54 -13.75 -16.29
CA ALA A 549 -25.66 -14.24 -15.23
C ALA A 549 -26.44 -15.00 -14.15
N ASP A 550 -27.65 -14.56 -13.79
CA ASP A 550 -28.51 -15.28 -12.84
C ASP A 550 -28.92 -16.66 -13.37
N ILE A 551 -29.26 -16.75 -14.67
CA ILE A 551 -29.56 -18.04 -15.33
C ILE A 551 -28.31 -18.93 -15.33
N VAL A 552 -27.14 -18.37 -15.68
CA VAL A 552 -25.87 -19.10 -15.71
C VAL A 552 -25.50 -19.60 -14.32
N ARG A 553 -25.65 -18.81 -13.25
CA ARG A 553 -25.40 -19.29 -11.88
C ARG A 553 -26.31 -20.45 -11.50
N ALA A 554 -27.61 -20.34 -11.80
CA ALA A 554 -28.58 -21.38 -11.48
C ALA A 554 -28.35 -22.69 -12.26
N GLN A 555 -27.72 -22.60 -13.44
CA GLN A 555 -27.49 -23.74 -14.33
C GLN A 555 -26.00 -24.02 -14.57
N ARG A 556 -25.13 -23.52 -13.70
CA ARG A 556 -23.67 -23.55 -13.86
C ARG A 556 -23.20 -25.00 -14.03
N ARG A 557 -22.44 -25.27 -15.09
CA ARG A 557 -21.84 -26.58 -15.35
C ARG A 557 -20.34 -26.46 -15.49
N SER A 558 -19.67 -26.35 -14.33
CA SER A 558 -18.22 -26.30 -14.22
C SER A 558 -17.57 -27.56 -14.79
N LEU A 559 -16.41 -27.37 -15.40
CA LEU A 559 -15.53 -28.48 -15.76
C LEU A 559 -14.75 -28.96 -14.53
N PRO A 560 -14.34 -30.25 -14.48
CA PRO A 560 -13.38 -30.75 -13.50
C PRO A 560 -12.06 -29.97 -13.54
N ASP A 561 -11.44 -29.76 -12.38
CA ASP A 561 -10.21 -28.94 -12.27
C ASP A 561 -8.99 -29.52 -13.01
N ASP A 562 -8.99 -30.84 -13.25
CA ASP A 562 -7.96 -31.58 -13.99
C ASP A 562 -8.25 -31.64 -15.50
N HIS A 563 -9.31 -30.96 -15.97
CA HIS A 563 -9.67 -30.96 -17.38
C HIS A 563 -8.54 -30.37 -18.25
N PRO A 564 -8.06 -31.07 -19.30
CA PRO A 564 -6.88 -30.66 -20.06
C PRO A 564 -6.93 -29.25 -20.65
N ALA A 565 -8.11 -28.82 -21.13
CA ALA A 565 -8.27 -27.46 -21.67
C ALA A 565 -8.10 -26.36 -20.60
N LEU A 566 -8.45 -26.63 -19.33
CA LEU A 566 -8.21 -25.70 -18.23
C LEU A 566 -6.73 -25.61 -17.86
N ALA A 567 -6.01 -26.74 -17.95
CA ALA A 567 -4.57 -26.74 -17.72
C ALA A 567 -3.82 -25.88 -18.77
N GLU A 568 -4.20 -26.01 -20.05
CA GLU A 568 -3.66 -25.17 -21.13
C GLU A 568 -4.04 -23.69 -20.97
N GLU A 569 -5.28 -23.38 -20.57
CA GLU A 569 -5.71 -22.01 -20.27
C GLU A 569 -4.87 -21.41 -19.13
N ARG A 570 -4.72 -22.13 -18.02
CA ARG A 570 -3.90 -21.70 -16.87
C ARG A 570 -2.44 -21.49 -17.26
N ALA A 571 -1.88 -22.35 -18.12
CA ALA A 571 -0.54 -22.19 -18.66
C ALA A 571 -0.40 -20.93 -19.53
N TYR A 572 -1.40 -20.63 -20.39
CA TYR A 572 -1.42 -19.41 -21.19
C TYR A 572 -1.52 -18.13 -20.34
N LEU A 573 -2.36 -18.16 -19.30
CA LEU A 573 -2.47 -17.04 -18.35
C LEU A 573 -1.13 -16.81 -17.62
N ALA A 574 -0.46 -17.87 -17.17
CA ALA A 574 0.85 -17.80 -16.52
C ALA A 574 1.96 -17.30 -17.47
N LEU A 575 1.93 -17.70 -18.75
CA LEU A 575 2.82 -17.16 -19.77
C LEU A 575 2.59 -15.66 -19.96
N THR A 576 1.33 -15.23 -20.05
CA THR A 576 0.98 -13.81 -20.19
C THR A 576 1.47 -12.99 -18.99
N THR A 577 1.28 -13.50 -17.77
CA THR A 577 1.86 -12.92 -16.54
C THR A 577 3.37 -12.75 -16.67
N SER A 578 4.08 -13.81 -17.09
CA SER A 578 5.53 -13.80 -17.23
C SER A 578 6.02 -12.78 -18.29
N LEU A 579 5.28 -12.63 -19.40
CA LEU A 579 5.56 -11.62 -20.42
C LEU A 579 5.35 -10.19 -19.91
N LEU A 580 4.27 -9.95 -19.15
CA LEU A 580 4.01 -8.64 -18.53
C LEU A 580 5.10 -8.30 -17.50
N GLU A 581 5.50 -9.26 -16.68
CA GLU A 581 6.59 -9.08 -15.72
C GLU A 581 7.93 -8.78 -16.43
N ALA A 582 8.24 -9.49 -17.52
CA ALA A 582 9.43 -9.22 -18.33
C ALA A 582 9.39 -7.82 -18.96
N ALA A 583 8.24 -7.40 -19.50
CA ALA A 583 8.04 -6.06 -20.05
C ALA A 583 8.20 -4.97 -18.98
N ARG A 584 7.66 -5.19 -17.78
CA ARG A 584 7.87 -4.31 -16.63
C ARG A 584 9.35 -4.22 -16.26
N LYS A 585 10.04 -5.35 -16.08
CA LYS A 585 11.48 -5.38 -15.75
C LYS A 585 12.31 -4.64 -16.80
N TRP A 586 11.97 -4.77 -18.07
CA TRP A 586 12.61 -4.02 -19.16
C TRP A 586 12.35 -2.51 -19.04
N ARG A 587 11.08 -2.11 -18.84
CA ARG A 587 10.70 -0.70 -18.62
C ARG A 587 11.49 -0.10 -17.46
N ASP A 588 11.51 -0.77 -16.30
CA ASP A 588 12.15 -0.27 -15.08
C ASP A 588 13.66 -0.10 -15.29
N ARG A 589 14.32 -1.05 -15.99
CA ARG A 589 15.75 -0.93 -16.37
C ARG A 589 15.99 0.22 -17.35
N ALA A 590 15.16 0.35 -18.37
CA ALA A 590 15.27 1.43 -19.35
C ALA A 590 15.11 2.82 -18.69
N GLN A 591 14.22 2.93 -17.70
CA GLN A 591 14.06 4.14 -16.91
C GLN A 591 15.30 4.44 -16.05
N GLU A 592 15.88 3.45 -15.36
CA GLU A 592 17.12 3.64 -14.58
C GLU A 592 18.32 4.05 -15.45
N ASP A 593 18.45 3.45 -16.64
CA ASP A 593 19.48 3.82 -17.62
C ASP A 593 19.28 5.25 -18.12
N LEU A 594 18.04 5.62 -18.46
CA LEU A 594 17.70 6.96 -18.92
C LEU A 594 17.94 7.99 -17.81
N PHE A 595 17.54 7.70 -16.58
CA PHE A 595 17.80 8.53 -15.40
C PHE A 595 19.30 8.76 -15.21
N SER A 596 20.09 7.70 -15.30
CA SER A 596 21.55 7.79 -15.21
C SER A 596 22.18 8.59 -16.33
N ARG A 597 21.61 8.58 -17.55
CA ARG A 597 22.11 9.41 -18.67
C ARG A 597 21.73 10.89 -18.53
N LEU A 598 20.52 11.18 -18.05
CA LEU A 598 20.01 12.54 -17.91
C LEU A 598 20.63 13.26 -16.70
N TYR A 599 20.76 12.57 -15.56
CA TYR A 599 21.13 13.17 -14.27
C TYR A 599 22.41 12.61 -13.66
N GLY A 600 22.99 11.55 -14.24
CA GLY A 600 24.14 10.86 -13.65
C GLY A 600 25.45 11.65 -13.68
N GLY A 601 25.51 12.73 -14.47
CA GLY A 601 26.73 13.53 -14.71
C GLY A 601 27.87 12.71 -15.35
N LYS A 602 28.85 13.39 -15.95
CA LYS A 602 30.18 12.80 -16.12
C LYS A 602 30.89 12.95 -14.77
N THR A 603 31.31 11.83 -14.21
CA THR A 603 32.19 11.82 -13.02
C THR A 603 33.55 12.37 -13.39
#